data_AF-A0A8W8M9C4-F1
#
_entry.id   AF-A0A8W8M9C4-F1
#
_cell.length_a   1.000
_cell.length_b   1.000
_cell.length_c   1.000
_cell.angle_alpha   90.00
_cell.angle_beta   90.00
_cell.angle_gamma   90.00
#
_symmetry.space_group_name_H-M   'P 1'
#
loop_
_entity.id
_entity.type
_entity.pdbx_description
1 polymer ?
#
loop_
_entity_poly.entity_id
_entity_poly.type
_entity_poly.pdbx_seq_one_letter_code
_entity_poly.pdbx_strand_id
1 'polypeptide(L)'
;MEQFKKRSYRKKKFTPKRKPKPKHPLKVHVWAGKSRRGKTHVCIFNGIMNADLYVDILAKTLIPFIKEKFPNAHRFMQDNDPKHTSRTAKMFMEENNINWWKTPAESPDLNPIENLWHEMKEYIRKYIKPTKEEAILKFWETVTVEKCNRYIDHLKTVIPEVIKVNGQATGY
;
A
#
# COMPACT_ATOMS: atom_id res chain seq x y z
N MET A 1 -37.54 13.34 13.77
CA MET A 1 -36.63 13.30 12.59
C MET A 1 -36.68 11.89 12.02
N GLU A 2 -37.48 11.65 10.98
CA GLU A 2 -37.64 10.32 10.39
C GLU A 2 -36.49 9.99 9.44
N GLN A 3 -35.88 8.83 9.68
CA GLN A 3 -34.74 8.31 8.93
C GLN A 3 -35.26 7.45 7.77
N PHE A 4 -35.39 8.04 6.58
CA PHE A 4 -35.74 7.27 5.38
C PHE A 4 -34.55 6.39 4.94
N LYS A 5 -34.56 5.11 5.35
CA LYS A 5 -33.71 4.08 4.74
C LYS A 5 -34.06 4.01 3.26
N LYS A 6 -33.11 4.35 2.37
CA LYS A 6 -33.24 4.18 0.92
C LYS A 6 -33.52 2.70 0.61
N ARG A 7 -34.80 2.35 0.41
CA ARG A 7 -35.20 1.06 -0.15
C ARG A 7 -34.80 1.04 -1.62
N SER A 8 -33.81 0.23 -1.97
CA SER A 8 -33.46 -0.05 -3.36
C SER A 8 -34.25 -1.27 -3.82
N TYR A 9 -35.09 -1.09 -4.85
CA TYR A 9 -35.79 -2.17 -5.52
C TYR A 9 -34.95 -2.71 -6.67
N ARG A 10 -34.61 -4.01 -6.63
CA ARG A 10 -33.90 -4.70 -7.72
C ARG A 10 -34.90 -5.59 -8.46
N LYS A 11 -35.13 -5.32 -9.75
CA LYS A 11 -35.94 -6.21 -10.60
C LYS A 11 -35.25 -7.59 -10.66
N LYS A 12 -35.90 -8.63 -10.11
CA LYS A 12 -35.50 -10.03 -10.33
C LYS A 12 -35.51 -10.27 -11.84
N LYS A 13 -34.39 -10.75 -12.40
CA LYS A 13 -34.13 -11.11 -13.82
C LYS A 13 -33.34 -10.13 -14.71
N PHE A 14 -32.89 -8.97 -14.24
CA PHE A 14 -31.86 -8.21 -14.99
C PHE A 14 -30.46 -8.52 -14.46
N THR A 15 -29.64 -9.21 -15.25
CA THR A 15 -28.19 -9.19 -15.07
C THR A 15 -27.74 -7.76 -15.36
N PRO A 16 -27.07 -7.06 -14.42
CA PRO A 16 -26.58 -5.72 -14.70
C PRO A 16 -25.61 -5.83 -15.88
N LYS A 17 -25.91 -5.14 -16.99
CA LYS A 17 -24.94 -4.97 -18.08
C LYS A 17 -23.68 -4.41 -17.44
N ARG A 18 -22.57 -5.18 -17.48
CA ARG A 18 -21.27 -4.71 -16.99
C ARG A 18 -21.00 -3.41 -17.74
N LYS A 19 -20.88 -2.29 -17.02
CA LYS A 19 -20.49 -1.02 -17.62
C LYS A 19 -19.20 -1.27 -18.41
N PRO A 20 -19.09 -0.78 -19.66
CA PRO A 20 -17.87 -0.96 -20.43
C PRO A 20 -16.70 -0.38 -19.65
N LYS A 21 -15.64 -1.17 -19.47
CA LYS A 21 -14.39 -0.67 -18.91
C LYS A 21 -13.74 0.22 -19.98
N PRO A 22 -13.28 1.43 -19.66
CA PRO A 22 -12.52 2.24 -20.61
C PRO A 22 -11.33 1.42 -21.15
N LYS A 23 -11.07 1.50 -22.47
CA LYS A 23 -9.92 0.81 -23.09
C LYS A 23 -8.59 1.19 -22.43
N HIS A 24 -8.48 2.43 -21.97
CA HIS A 24 -7.33 2.94 -21.22
C HIS A 24 -7.83 3.56 -19.91
N PRO A 25 -7.99 2.75 -18.85
CA PRO A 25 -8.36 3.30 -17.56
C PRO A 25 -7.21 4.20 -17.07
N LEU A 26 -7.53 5.39 -16.58
CA LEU A 26 -6.56 6.27 -15.92
C LEU A 26 -5.80 5.46 -14.85
N LYS A 27 -4.48 5.37 -14.97
CA LYS A 27 -3.60 4.72 -13.99
C LYS A 27 -2.96 5.82 -13.15
N VAL A 28 -2.97 5.62 -11.84
CA VAL A 28 -2.29 6.50 -10.88
C VAL A 28 -1.22 5.64 -10.22
N HIS A 29 0.01 6.14 -10.17
CA HIS A 29 1.09 5.47 -9.49
C HIS A 29 1.31 6.10 -8.11
N VAL A 30 1.46 5.24 -7.11
CA VAL A 30 1.51 5.64 -5.71
C VAL A 30 2.64 4.89 -5.02
N TRP A 31 3.42 5.59 -4.22
CA TRP A 31 4.33 5.02 -3.24
C TRP A 31 3.89 5.46 -1.85
N ALA A 32 3.89 4.53 -0.90
CA ALA A 32 3.72 4.83 0.51
C ALA A 32 4.28 3.72 1.39
N GLY A 33 4.54 4.03 2.65
CA GLY A 33 4.97 3.09 3.68
C GLY A 33 4.09 3.16 4.92
N LYS A 34 4.12 2.08 5.71
CA LYS A 34 3.45 2.02 7.02
C LYS A 34 4.28 1.24 8.03
N SER A 35 4.03 1.51 9.30
CA SER A 35 4.68 0.87 10.43
C SER A 35 3.76 0.87 11.66
N ARG A 36 4.19 0.21 12.74
CA ARG A 36 3.49 0.27 14.03
C ARG A 36 3.43 1.67 14.65
N ARG A 37 4.25 2.61 14.15
CA ARG A 37 4.33 4.00 14.63
C ARG A 37 3.61 4.98 13.69
N GLY A 38 2.88 4.47 12.69
CA GLY A 38 2.12 5.27 11.74
C GLY A 38 2.54 5.06 10.29
N LYS A 39 2.11 5.97 9.42
CA LYS A 39 2.29 5.93 7.97
C LYS A 39 3.28 6.99 7.50
N THR A 40 3.96 6.75 6.38
CA THR A 40 4.71 7.79 5.68
C THR A 40 3.75 8.78 5.01
N HIS A 41 4.28 9.89 4.51
CA HIS A 41 3.58 10.63 3.46
C HIS A 41 3.34 9.73 2.24
N VAL A 42 2.19 9.91 1.58
CA VAL A 42 1.89 9.25 0.32
C VAL A 42 2.47 10.07 -0.83
N CYS A 43 3.19 9.42 -1.74
CA CYS A 43 3.73 10.03 -2.94
C CYS A 43 2.93 9.54 -4.14
N ILE A 44 2.27 10.47 -4.84
CA ILE A 44 1.60 10.20 -6.11
C ILE A 44 2.51 10.72 -7.22
N PHE A 45 2.75 9.91 -8.24
CA PHE A 45 3.64 10.27 -9.34
C PHE A 45 3.09 9.80 -10.69
N ASN A 46 3.59 10.41 -11.76
CA ASN A 46 3.23 10.12 -13.14
C ASN A 46 4.36 9.36 -13.85
N GLY A 47 4.00 8.51 -14.79
CA GLY A 47 4.96 7.74 -15.59
C GLY A 47 5.46 6.47 -14.89
N ILE A 48 6.58 5.94 -15.40
CA ILE A 48 7.20 4.71 -14.89
C ILE A 48 8.24 5.09 -13.83
N MET A 49 8.19 4.43 -12.68
CA MET A 49 9.21 4.61 -11.64
C MET A 49 10.53 3.98 -12.10
N ASN A 50 11.55 4.81 -12.30
CA ASN A 50 12.93 4.37 -12.47
C ASN A 50 13.68 4.41 -11.12
N ALA A 51 14.96 4.02 -11.12
CA ALA A 51 15.77 3.97 -9.90
C ALA A 51 15.97 5.36 -9.27
N ASP A 52 16.15 6.40 -10.08
CA ASP A 52 16.40 7.77 -9.58
C ASP A 52 15.15 8.35 -8.93
N LEU A 53 13.99 8.22 -9.57
CA LEU A 53 12.71 8.62 -8.99
C LEU A 53 12.42 7.83 -7.71
N TYR A 54 12.79 6.55 -7.66
CA TYR A 54 12.63 5.77 -6.45
C TYR A 54 13.45 6.34 -5.29
N VAL A 55 14.72 6.65 -5.53
CA VAL A 55 15.61 7.28 -4.54
C VAL A 55 15.07 8.63 -4.07
N ASP A 56 14.62 9.48 -5.00
CA ASP A 56 14.00 10.76 -4.69
C ASP A 56 12.77 10.60 -3.79
N ILE A 57 11.95 9.58 -4.05
CA ILE A 57 10.80 9.26 -3.22
C ILE A 57 11.27 8.91 -1.81
N LEU A 58 12.23 7.98 -1.65
CA LEU A 58 12.73 7.59 -0.32
C LEU A 58 13.30 8.79 0.44
N ALA A 59 14.02 9.68 -0.23
CA ALA A 59 14.57 10.89 0.36
C ALA A 59 13.48 11.83 0.89
N LYS A 60 12.40 12.00 0.12
CA LYS A 60 11.30 12.93 0.45
C LYS A 60 10.31 12.34 1.46
N THR A 61 10.15 11.02 1.50
CA THR A 61 9.08 10.37 2.27
C THR A 61 9.62 9.49 3.40
N LEU A 62 10.51 8.54 3.09
CA LEU A 62 10.94 7.50 4.02
C LEU A 62 11.94 8.04 5.05
N ILE A 63 12.95 8.80 4.61
CA ILE A 63 14.00 9.31 5.50
C ILE A 63 13.43 10.23 6.60
N PRO A 64 12.60 11.25 6.29
CA PRO A 64 12.00 12.09 7.33
C PRO A 64 11.15 11.27 8.30
N PHE A 65 10.40 10.30 7.78
CA PHE A 65 9.57 9.42 8.60
C PHE A 65 10.40 8.54 9.55
N ILE A 66 11.52 7.97 9.09
CA ILE A 66 12.43 7.18 9.94
C ILE A 66 13.03 8.07 11.03
N LYS A 67 13.53 9.26 10.67
CA LYS A 67 14.12 10.20 11.64
C LYS A 67 13.13 10.62 12.72
N GLU A 68 11.88 10.89 12.33
CA GLU A 68 10.83 11.30 13.26
C GLU A 68 10.33 10.14 14.12
N LYS A 69 10.01 8.99 13.50
CA LYS A 69 9.31 7.90 14.18
C LYS A 69 10.24 6.85 14.77
N PHE A 70 11.50 6.75 14.36
CA PHE A 70 12.42 5.67 14.74
C PHE A 70 13.82 6.19 15.12
N PRO A 71 13.96 6.96 16.22
CA PRO A 71 15.24 7.57 16.60
C PRO A 71 16.32 6.55 17.00
N ASN A 72 15.93 5.35 17.43
CA ASN A 72 16.88 4.35 17.96
C ASN A 72 17.25 3.32 16.89
N ALA A 73 16.25 2.60 16.37
CA ALA A 73 16.45 1.54 15.40
C ALA A 73 15.20 1.37 14.54
N HIS A 74 15.39 0.97 13.30
CA HIS A 74 14.33 0.65 12.35
C HIS A 74 14.72 -0.57 11.52
N ARG A 75 13.71 -1.16 10.87
CA ARG A 75 13.88 -2.12 9.78
C ARG A 75 12.94 -1.73 8.66
N PHE A 76 13.47 -1.56 7.45
CA PHE A 76 12.69 -1.27 6.26
C PHE A 76 12.47 -2.54 5.44
N MET A 77 11.25 -2.73 4.94
CA MET A 77 10.90 -3.88 4.10
C MET A 77 10.28 -3.37 2.81
N GLN A 78 10.72 -3.94 1.69
CA GLN A 78 10.24 -3.68 0.34
C GLN A 78 10.21 -4.99 -0.45
N ASP A 79 9.48 -5.03 -1.56
CA ASP A 79 9.55 -6.14 -2.50
C ASP A 79 10.87 -6.10 -3.32
N ASN A 80 11.11 -7.16 -4.09
CA ASN A 80 12.32 -7.31 -4.91
C ASN A 80 12.17 -6.72 -6.32
N ASP A 81 11.32 -5.71 -6.51
CA ASP A 81 11.20 -5.07 -7.81
C ASP A 81 12.57 -4.56 -8.32
N PRO A 82 12.91 -4.72 -9.62
CA PRO A 82 14.21 -4.33 -10.15
C PRO A 82 14.66 -2.91 -9.80
N LYS A 83 13.74 -1.95 -9.67
CA LYS A 83 14.08 -0.57 -9.28
C LYS A 83 14.47 -0.46 -7.80
N HIS A 84 13.81 -1.22 -6.93
CA HIS A 84 14.10 -1.28 -5.49
C HIS A 84 15.42 -2.02 -5.19
N THR A 85 15.82 -2.93 -6.07
CA THR A 85 17.05 -3.73 -5.96
C THR A 85 18.19 -3.24 -6.87
N SER A 86 17.97 -2.13 -7.57
CA SER A 86 18.96 -1.46 -8.42
C SER A 86 20.21 -1.05 -7.62
N ARG A 87 21.34 -0.89 -8.32
CA ARG A 87 22.59 -0.43 -7.69
C ARG A 87 22.39 0.94 -7.04
N THR A 88 21.73 1.87 -7.74
CA THR A 88 21.43 3.22 -7.23
C THR A 88 20.62 3.17 -5.94
N ALA A 89 19.54 2.38 -5.90
CA ALA A 89 18.71 2.25 -4.70
C ALA A 89 19.47 1.64 -3.52
N LYS A 90 20.28 0.60 -3.77
CA LYS A 90 21.11 -0.04 -2.72
C LYS A 90 22.14 0.92 -2.15
N MET A 91 22.90 1.61 -3.01
CA MET A 91 23.89 2.60 -2.56
C MET A 91 23.22 3.72 -1.75
N PHE A 92 22.09 4.24 -2.21
CA PHE A 92 21.36 5.26 -1.46
C PHE A 92 20.91 4.78 -0.08
N MET A 93 20.41 3.54 0.03
CA MET A 93 20.02 2.97 1.32
C MET A 93 21.22 2.78 2.25
N GLU A 94 22.37 2.35 1.72
CA GLU A 94 23.63 2.22 2.48
C GLU A 94 24.12 3.59 2.98
N GLU A 95 24.22 4.59 2.10
CA GLU A 95 24.68 5.94 2.42
C GLU A 95 23.80 6.63 3.48
N ASN A 96 22.51 6.32 3.49
CA ASN A 96 21.54 6.89 4.44
C ASN A 96 21.30 6.01 5.68
N ASN A 97 22.09 4.95 5.87
CA ASN A 97 21.97 4.01 6.99
C ASN A 97 20.54 3.43 7.14
N ILE A 98 19.85 3.21 6.01
CA ILE A 98 18.54 2.57 6.00
C ILE A 98 18.77 1.09 6.24
N ASN A 99 18.20 0.52 7.30
CA ASN A 99 18.36 -0.89 7.62
C ASN A 99 17.28 -1.72 6.90
N TRP A 100 17.49 -2.08 5.64
CA TRP A 100 16.48 -2.82 4.85
C TRP A 100 16.61 -4.35 4.97
N TRP A 101 15.51 -5.08 4.76
CA TRP A 101 15.50 -6.54 4.63
C TRP A 101 15.76 -6.98 3.18
N LYS A 102 16.56 -8.05 3.04
CA LYS A 102 16.61 -8.83 1.81
C LYS A 102 15.43 -9.80 1.84
N THR A 103 14.33 -9.40 1.20
CA THR A 103 13.13 -10.24 1.10
C THR A 103 13.45 -11.44 0.20
N PRO A 104 12.99 -12.68 0.51
CA PRO A 104 13.06 -13.78 -0.46
C PRO A 104 12.25 -13.46 -1.72
N ALA A 105 12.59 -14.09 -2.84
CA ALA A 105 11.85 -13.91 -4.09
C ALA A 105 10.38 -14.37 -3.93
N GLU A 106 9.46 -13.68 -4.61
CA GLU A 106 8.05 -14.11 -4.76
C GLU A 106 7.25 -14.28 -3.46
N SER A 107 7.40 -13.37 -2.48
CA SER A 107 6.60 -13.40 -1.24
C SER A 107 5.66 -12.20 -1.07
N PRO A 108 4.69 -11.96 -1.98
CA PRO A 108 3.73 -10.86 -1.86
C PRO A 108 2.86 -10.98 -0.59
N ASP A 109 2.57 -12.21 -0.15
CA ASP A 109 1.76 -12.51 1.04
C ASP A 109 2.40 -12.00 2.35
N LEU A 110 3.71 -11.73 2.32
CA LEU A 110 4.44 -11.19 3.47
C LEU A 110 4.38 -9.65 3.54
N ASN A 111 3.82 -8.97 2.54
CA ASN A 111 3.79 -7.51 2.51
C ASN A 111 2.49 -6.95 3.14
N PRO A 112 2.52 -6.44 4.39
CA PRO A 112 1.29 -6.03 5.07
C PRO A 112 0.57 -4.90 4.36
N ILE A 113 1.28 -4.13 3.53
CA ILE A 113 0.72 -2.97 2.84
C ILE A 113 -0.35 -3.35 1.81
N GLU A 114 -0.35 -4.59 1.30
CA GLU A 114 -1.34 -5.06 0.31
C GLU A 114 -2.77 -4.95 0.84
N ASN A 115 -2.98 -5.25 2.12
CA ASN A 115 -4.29 -5.07 2.77
C ASN A 115 -4.74 -3.61 2.77
N LEU A 116 -3.81 -2.67 2.91
CA LEU A 116 -4.11 -1.24 2.85
C LEU A 116 -4.40 -0.79 1.41
N TRP A 117 -3.68 -1.34 0.44
CA TRP A 117 -3.95 -1.12 -0.97
C TRP A 117 -5.31 -1.66 -1.40
N HIS A 118 -5.73 -2.81 -0.88
CA HIS A 118 -7.05 -3.37 -1.13
C HIS A 118 -8.15 -2.41 -0.65
N GLU A 119 -8.07 -1.98 0.61
CA GLU A 119 -9.05 -1.06 1.19
C GLU A 119 -9.06 0.30 0.49
N MET A 120 -7.90 0.83 0.10
CA MET A 120 -7.81 2.07 -0.68
C MET A 120 -8.54 1.94 -2.01
N LYS A 121 -8.36 0.82 -2.73
CA LYS A 121 -9.07 0.53 -3.99
C LYS A 121 -10.58 0.47 -3.75
N GLU A 122 -11.05 -0.11 -2.65
CA GLU A 122 -12.47 -0.14 -2.31
C GLU A 122 -13.04 1.23 -1.97
N TYR A 123 -12.29 2.05 -1.22
CA TYR A 123 -12.64 3.42 -0.91
C TYR A 123 -12.81 4.25 -2.19
N ILE A 124 -11.84 4.20 -3.10
CA ILE A 124 -11.87 4.90 -4.39
C ILE A 124 -13.06 4.44 -5.24
N ARG A 125 -13.39 3.14 -5.25
CA ARG A 125 -14.56 2.62 -5.99
C ARG A 125 -15.89 3.16 -5.47
N LYS A 126 -15.99 3.47 -4.17
CA LYS A 126 -17.20 4.00 -3.53
C LYS A 126 -17.32 5.53 -3.69
N TYR A 127 -16.20 6.23 -3.90
CA TYR A 127 -16.17 7.68 -4.07
C TYR A 127 -16.50 8.07 -5.51
N ILE A 128 -17.67 8.70 -5.71
CA ILE A 128 -18.22 9.02 -7.04
C ILE A 128 -17.75 10.40 -7.56
N LYS A 129 -17.16 11.27 -6.71
CA LYS A 129 -17.00 12.71 -6.99
C LYS A 129 -15.56 13.26 -7.13
N PRO A 130 -14.54 12.85 -6.34
CA PRO A 130 -13.18 13.39 -6.46
C PRO A 130 -12.37 12.72 -7.57
N THR A 131 -11.27 13.36 -7.97
CA THR A 131 -10.22 12.70 -8.78
C THR A 131 -9.64 11.51 -8.01
N LYS A 132 -8.94 10.60 -8.70
CA LYS A 132 -8.37 9.42 -8.02
C LYS A 132 -7.31 9.85 -7.00
N GLU A 133 -6.56 10.89 -7.32
CA GLU A 133 -5.51 11.50 -6.53
C GLU A 133 -6.08 12.09 -5.23
N GLU A 134 -7.14 12.90 -5.33
CA GLU A 134 -7.85 13.42 -4.16
C GLU A 134 -8.44 12.31 -3.28
N ALA A 135 -8.98 11.26 -3.90
CA ALA A 135 -9.51 10.11 -3.16
C ALA A 135 -8.39 9.34 -2.42
N ILE A 136 -7.21 9.21 -3.03
CA ILE A 136 -6.03 8.60 -2.40
C ILE A 136 -5.60 9.44 -1.20
N LEU A 137 -5.49 10.77 -1.34
CA LEU A 137 -5.10 11.66 -0.24
C LEU A 137 -6.09 11.57 0.93
N LYS A 138 -7.40 11.66 0.65
CA LYS A 138 -8.46 11.53 1.67
C LYS A 138 -8.47 10.16 2.34
N PHE A 139 -8.30 9.09 1.56
CA PHE A 139 -8.16 7.75 2.14
C PHE A 139 -6.93 7.71 3.06
N TRP A 140 -5.81 8.25 2.59
CA TRP A 140 -4.56 8.22 3.33
C TRP A 140 -4.70 8.91 4.67
N GLU A 141 -5.42 10.03 4.77
CA GLU A 141 -5.75 10.73 6.04
C GLU A 141 -6.41 9.79 7.06
N THR A 142 -7.29 8.88 6.64
CA THR A 142 -7.97 7.91 7.52
C THR A 142 -7.07 6.80 8.08
N VAL A 143 -5.85 6.67 7.57
CA VAL A 143 -4.90 5.66 8.04
C VAL A 143 -4.29 6.10 9.37
N THR A 144 -4.75 5.50 10.46
CA THR A 144 -4.26 5.79 11.82
C THR A 144 -3.23 4.76 12.29
N VAL A 145 -2.57 5.03 13.42
CA VAL A 145 -1.62 4.10 14.05
C VAL A 145 -2.31 2.79 14.43
N GLU A 146 -3.52 2.87 14.97
CA GLU A 146 -4.34 1.70 15.36
C GLU A 146 -4.65 0.83 14.15
N LYS A 147 -4.98 1.47 13.02
CA LYS A 147 -5.23 0.79 11.76
C LYS A 147 -3.97 0.13 11.23
N CYS A 148 -2.83 0.81 11.27
CA CYS A 148 -1.54 0.22 10.90
C CYS A 148 -1.18 -0.99 11.77
N ASN A 149 -1.37 -0.90 13.09
CA ASN A 149 -1.11 -1.99 14.03
C ASN A 149 -1.96 -3.22 13.73
N ARG A 150 -3.26 -3.04 13.47
CA ARG A 150 -4.18 -4.14 13.13
C ARG A 150 -3.68 -4.99 11.95
N TYR A 151 -3.14 -4.35 10.91
CA TYR A 151 -2.57 -5.07 9.76
C TYR A 151 -1.24 -5.76 10.08
N ILE A 152 -0.39 -5.14 10.90
CA ILE A 152 0.91 -5.72 11.26
C ILE A 152 0.74 -6.87 12.27
N ASP A 153 -0.26 -6.80 13.14
CA ASP A 153 -0.60 -7.91 14.04
C ASP A 153 -1.16 -9.10 13.26
N HIS A 154 -1.95 -8.88 12.20
CA HIS A 154 -2.39 -9.97 11.32
C HIS A 154 -1.21 -10.75 10.71
N LEU A 155 -0.10 -10.08 10.35
CA LEU A 155 1.10 -10.77 9.87
C LEU A 155 1.71 -11.72 10.89
N LYS A 156 1.61 -11.42 12.20
CA LYS A 156 2.09 -12.34 13.24
C LYS A 156 1.34 -13.67 13.20
N THR A 157 0.11 -13.66 12.69
CA THR A 157 -0.71 -14.87 12.50
C THR A 157 -0.40 -15.56 11.17
N VAL A 158 -0.17 -14.80 10.09
CA VAL A 158 0.08 -15.35 8.75
C VAL A 158 1.48 -15.95 8.62
N ILE A 159 2.52 -15.31 9.17
CA ILE A 159 3.93 -15.78 9.03
C ILE A 159 4.12 -17.22 9.54
N PRO A 160 3.62 -17.62 10.72
CA PRO A 160 3.70 -19.02 11.16
C PRO A 160 2.99 -19.99 10.22
N GLU A 161 1.87 -19.59 9.62
CA GLU A 161 1.14 -20.43 8.67
C GLU A 161 1.90 -20.58 7.35
N VAL A 162 2.49 -19.51 6.81
CA VAL A 162 3.39 -19.56 5.63
C VAL A 162 4.57 -20.50 5.87
N ILE A 163 5.15 -20.47 7.08
CA ILE A 163 6.23 -21.39 7.48
C ILE A 163 5.71 -22.83 7.52
N LYS A 164 4.52 -23.08 8.08
CA LYS A 164 3.90 -24.43 8.12
C LYS A 164 3.64 -24.99 6.72
N VAL A 165 3.30 -24.15 5.76
CA VAL A 165 3.04 -24.58 4.37
C VAL A 165 4.25 -24.47 3.44
N ASN A 166 5.46 -24.30 3.99
CA ASN A 166 6.72 -24.19 3.23
C ASN A 166 6.68 -23.13 2.11
N GLY A 167 6.04 -21.98 2.34
CA GLY A 167 5.96 -20.89 1.37
C GLY A 167 4.93 -21.06 0.25
N GLN A 168 4.07 -22.08 0.33
CA GLN A 168 2.89 -22.15 -0.54
C GLN A 168 1.87 -21.06 -0.18
N ALA A 169 1.01 -20.71 -1.15
CA ALA A 169 -0.01 -19.68 -0.96
C ALA A 169 -0.92 -20.03 0.22
N THR A 170 -0.93 -19.17 1.24
CA THR A 170 -1.89 -19.27 2.34
C THR A 170 -3.20 -18.67 1.87
N GLY A 171 -4.34 -19.30 2.15
CA GLY A 171 -5.68 -18.84 1.71
C GLY A 171 -6.20 -17.57 2.40
N TYR A 172 -5.31 -16.66 2.81
CA TYR A 172 -5.59 -15.39 3.50
C TYR A 172 -5.61 -14.20 2.54
#